data_AF-A0A844KG99-F1
#
_entry.id   AF-A0A844KG99-F1
#
_cell.length_a   1.000
_cell.length_b   1.000
_cell.length_c   1.000
_cell.angle_alpha   90.00
_cell.angle_beta   90.00
_cell.angle_gamma   90.00
#
_symmetry.space_group_name_H-M   'P 1'
#
loop_
_entity.id
_entity.type
_entity.pdbx_description
1 polymer ?
#
loop_
_entity_poly.entity_id
_entity_poly.type
_entity_poly.pdbx_seq_one_letter_code
_entity_poly.pdbx_strand_id
1 'polypeptide(L)'
;MYQKLPYYMAYPIQTEYDERAERTDLEYMKSLYPDLPKRILPYVEEECDRMEYTGSVIFDVYPDKLQLRIMCSRICENVKKQEKMFAGEERMLRDLAEVLLYQEIYRRRGEQRKRKQKIYSYCSLPGKSMI
;
A
#
# COMPACT_ATOMS: atom_id res chain seq x y z
N MET A 1 17.99 6.18 46.85
CA MET A 1 17.39 7.32 46.12
C MET A 1 16.65 6.79 44.92
N TYR A 2 15.34 7.04 44.81
CA TYR A 2 14.58 6.71 43.59
C TYR A 2 15.01 7.68 42.49
N GLN A 3 15.87 7.25 41.57
CA GLN A 3 16.13 8.00 40.35
C GLN A 3 14.87 7.92 39.48
N LYS A 4 14.16 9.04 39.34
CA LYS A 4 13.09 9.16 38.35
C LYS A 4 13.72 8.98 36.97
N LEU A 5 13.50 7.81 36.38
CA LEU A 5 13.82 7.57 34.98
C LEU A 5 13.12 8.65 34.15
N PRO A 6 13.84 9.31 33.22
CA PRO A 6 13.20 10.30 32.37
C PRO A 6 12.07 9.65 31.57
N TYR A 7 11.01 10.43 31.29
CA TYR A 7 9.75 9.95 30.72
C TYR A 7 9.95 9.05 29.47
N TYR A 8 10.93 9.40 28.61
CA TYR A 8 11.26 8.66 27.39
C TYR A 8 11.96 7.30 27.60
N MET A 9 12.42 6.98 28.81
CA MET A 9 12.97 5.65 29.17
C MET A 9 12.01 4.82 30.01
N ALA A 10 11.05 5.45 30.69
CA ALA A 10 10.02 4.78 31.48
C ALA A 10 8.94 4.14 30.59
N TYR A 11 8.66 4.77 29.46
CA TYR A 11 7.88 4.19 28.38
C TYR A 11 8.87 3.77 27.31
N PRO A 12 9.04 2.47 27.02
CA PRO A 12 9.75 2.09 25.81
C PRO A 12 9.08 2.84 24.68
N ILE A 13 9.83 3.72 24.01
CA ILE A 13 9.46 4.20 22.68
C ILE A 13 8.99 2.95 21.94
N GLN A 14 7.82 3.00 21.32
CA GLN A 14 7.30 1.93 20.46
C GLN A 14 8.22 1.79 19.24
N THR A 15 9.48 1.40 19.45
CA THR A 15 10.51 1.22 18.43
C THR A 15 10.17 0.03 17.56
N GLU A 16 9.41 -0.92 18.11
CA GLU A 16 8.79 -1.99 17.36
C GLU A 16 7.41 -1.52 16.92
N TYR A 17 7.37 -0.78 15.81
CA TYR A 17 6.22 -0.88 14.91
C TYR A 17 6.06 -2.36 14.59
N ASP A 18 5.12 -3.03 15.27
CA ASP A 18 4.83 -4.43 15.00
C ASP A 18 4.18 -4.49 13.62
N GLU A 19 4.96 -4.91 12.62
CA GLU A 19 4.48 -5.06 11.23
C GLU A 19 3.24 -5.96 11.18
N ARG A 20 3.09 -6.86 12.16
CA ARG A 20 1.93 -7.72 12.30
C ARG A 20 0.69 -6.94 12.69
N ALA A 21 0.81 -5.99 13.63
CA ALA A 21 -0.29 -5.12 14.02
C ALA A 21 -0.73 -4.21 12.85
N GLU A 22 0.21 -3.61 12.10
CA GLU A 22 -0.13 -2.80 10.92
C GLU A 22 -0.90 -3.60 9.87
N ARG A 23 -0.54 -4.88 9.65
CA ARG A 23 -1.26 -5.75 8.72
C ARG A 23 -2.66 -6.07 9.20
N THR A 24 -2.81 -6.41 10.48
CA THR A 24 -4.12 -6.70 11.08
C THR A 24 -5.02 -5.48 11.05
N ASP A 25 -4.50 -4.29 11.36
CA ASP A 25 -5.24 -3.04 11.29
C ASP A 25 -5.67 -2.73 9.85
N LEU A 26 -4.80 -2.96 8.87
CA LEU A 26 -5.13 -2.76 7.45
C LEU A 26 -6.27 -3.68 6.99
N GLU A 27 -6.21 -4.96 7.35
CA GLU A 27 -7.26 -5.93 7.03
C GLU A 27 -8.59 -5.55 7.69
N TYR A 28 -8.53 -5.09 8.95
CA TYR A 28 -9.69 -4.53 9.63
C TYR A 28 -10.26 -3.31 8.91
N MET A 29 -9.43 -2.34 8.50
CA MET A 29 -9.89 -1.16 7.76
C MET A 29 -10.54 -1.52 6.41
N LYS A 30 -9.99 -2.50 5.69
CA LYS A 30 -10.59 -3.02 4.44
C LYS A 30 -11.96 -3.66 4.69
N SER A 31 -12.16 -4.29 5.83
CA SER A 31 -13.45 -4.90 6.17
C SER A 31 -14.58 -3.88 6.33
N LEU A 32 -14.23 -2.65 6.74
CA LEU A 32 -15.15 -1.52 6.95
C LEU A 32 -15.53 -0.80 5.64
N TYR A 33 -14.90 -1.15 4.51
CA TYR A 33 -15.23 -0.53 3.24
C TYR A 33 -16.66 -0.87 2.80
N PRO A 34 -17.35 0.08 2.14
CA PRO A 34 -18.64 -0.20 1.52
C PRO A 34 -18.54 -1.36 0.52
N ASP A 35 -19.65 -2.04 0.27
CA ASP A 35 -19.69 -3.28 -0.52
C ASP A 35 -19.09 -3.12 -1.93
N LEU A 36 -19.34 -1.98 -2.58
CA LEU A 36 -18.85 -1.67 -3.92
C LEU A 36 -17.30 -1.62 -3.99
N PRO A 37 -16.60 -0.73 -3.23
CA PRO A 37 -15.15 -0.74 -3.12
C PRO A 37 -14.57 -2.09 -2.72
N LYS A 38 -15.23 -2.80 -1.80
CA LYS A 38 -14.77 -4.11 -1.30
C LYS A 38 -14.71 -5.16 -2.41
N ARG A 39 -15.62 -5.10 -3.39
CA ARG A 39 -15.59 -5.96 -4.59
C ARG A 39 -14.55 -5.53 -5.61
N ILE A 40 -14.31 -4.23 -5.76
CA ILE A 40 -13.33 -3.70 -6.73
C ILE A 40 -11.89 -3.90 -6.25
N LEU A 41 -11.67 -3.82 -4.94
CA LEU A 41 -10.36 -3.92 -4.29
C LEU A 41 -9.50 -5.11 -4.76
N PRO A 42 -9.98 -6.35 -4.82
CA PRO A 42 -9.17 -7.48 -5.30
C PRO A 42 -8.64 -7.29 -6.73
N TYR A 43 -9.41 -6.66 -7.62
CA TYR A 43 -8.95 -6.37 -8.99
C TYR A 43 -7.87 -5.30 -9.04
N VAL A 44 -7.96 -4.31 -8.14
CA VAL A 44 -6.94 -3.27 -8.00
C VAL A 44 -5.65 -3.87 -7.47
N GLU A 45 -5.74 -4.75 -6.47
CA GLU A 45 -4.59 -5.45 -5.90
C GLU A 45 -3.92 -6.34 -6.94
N GLU A 46 -4.69 -7.10 -7.72
CA GLU A 46 -4.17 -7.96 -8.80
C GLU A 46 -3.42 -7.16 -9.88
N GLU A 47 -3.96 -6.03 -10.34
CA GLU A 47 -3.29 -5.18 -11.33
C GLU A 47 -2.06 -4.48 -10.74
N CYS A 48 -2.07 -4.13 -9.45
CA CYS A 48 -0.88 -3.62 -8.76
C CYS A 48 0.20 -4.72 -8.60
N ASP A 49 -0.19 -5.96 -8.30
CA ASP A 49 0.71 -7.11 -8.17
C ASP A 49 1.41 -7.43 -9.49
N ARG A 50 0.66 -7.40 -10.60
CA ARG A 50 1.23 -7.55 -11.95
C ARG A 50 2.30 -6.50 -12.24
N MET A 51 2.12 -5.30 -11.68
CA MET A 51 3.04 -4.19 -11.86
C MET A 51 4.14 -4.13 -10.79
N GLU A 52 4.24 -5.09 -9.86
CA GLU A 52 5.32 -5.16 -8.87
C GLU A 52 6.58 -5.89 -9.41
N TYR A 53 6.93 -5.65 -10.66
CA TYR A 53 8.17 -6.16 -11.24
C TYR A 53 9.37 -5.23 -10.94
N THR A 54 10.59 -5.76 -11.08
CA THR A 54 11.83 -5.01 -10.87
C THR A 54 11.97 -3.87 -11.89
N GLY A 55 12.13 -2.64 -11.41
CA GLY A 55 12.16 -1.47 -12.29
C GLY A 55 10.78 -1.03 -12.79
N SER A 56 9.71 -1.41 -12.09
CA SER A 56 8.36 -0.92 -12.39
C SER A 56 8.24 0.59 -12.22
N VAL A 57 7.55 1.20 -13.18
CA VAL A 57 7.23 2.63 -13.20
C VAL A 57 6.40 3.08 -12.00
N ILE A 58 5.73 2.15 -11.29
CA ILE A 58 5.01 2.47 -10.04
C ILE A 58 5.97 3.02 -8.97
N PHE A 59 7.22 2.55 -8.96
CA PHE A 59 8.22 2.93 -7.96
C PHE A 59 9.13 4.06 -8.41
N ASP A 60 8.89 4.65 -9.58
CA ASP A 60 9.62 5.83 -10.04
C ASP A 60 9.37 7.02 -9.11
N VAL A 61 10.27 8.01 -9.19
CA VAL A 61 10.13 9.26 -8.42
C VAL A 61 8.81 9.94 -8.81
N TYR A 62 8.50 9.95 -10.11
CA TYR A 62 7.29 10.52 -10.69
C TYR A 62 6.65 9.50 -11.65
N PRO A 63 5.58 8.79 -11.23
CA PRO A 63 4.86 7.90 -12.14
C PRO A 63 4.13 8.71 -13.22
N ASP A 64 4.14 8.22 -14.46
CA ASP A 64 3.45 8.88 -15.57
C ASP A 64 1.92 8.74 -15.45
N LYS A 65 1.20 9.83 -15.71
CA LYS A 65 -0.27 9.89 -15.64
C LYS A 65 -0.93 8.98 -16.67
N LEU A 66 -0.34 8.81 -17.85
CA LEU A 66 -0.90 7.93 -18.88
C LEU A 66 -0.88 6.48 -18.40
N GLN A 67 0.24 6.03 -17.83
CA GLN A 67 0.36 4.67 -17.33
C GLN A 67 -0.67 4.37 -16.23
N LEU A 68 -0.85 5.30 -15.30
CA LEU A 68 -1.87 5.20 -14.25
C LEU A 68 -3.29 5.07 -14.83
N ARG A 69 -3.60 5.85 -15.87
CA ARG A 69 -4.88 5.74 -16.58
C ARG A 69 -5.05 4.41 -17.30
N ILE A 70 -3.99 3.87 -17.91
CA ILE A 70 -4.02 2.55 -18.55
C ILE A 70 -4.27 1.46 -17.53
N MET A 71 -3.63 1.52 -16.36
CA MET A 71 -3.91 0.59 -15.25
C MET A 71 -5.37 0.67 -14.81
N CYS A 72 -5.91 1.87 -14.56
CA CYS A 72 -7.31 2.06 -14.20
C CYS A 72 -8.26 1.50 -15.28
N SER A 73 -7.97 1.75 -16.56
CA SER A 73 -8.75 1.18 -17.68
C SER A 73 -8.77 -0.36 -17.66
N ARG A 74 -7.65 -1.02 -17.40
CA ARG A 74 -7.57 -2.49 -17.29
C ARG A 74 -8.40 -3.03 -16.12
N ILE A 75 -8.34 -2.36 -14.97
CA ILE A 75 -9.16 -2.69 -13.80
C ILE A 75 -10.64 -2.60 -14.16
N CYS A 76 -11.07 -1.48 -14.75
CA CYS A 76 -12.46 -1.29 -15.16
C CYS A 76 -12.91 -2.36 -16.17
N GLU A 77 -12.06 -2.73 -17.13
CA GLU A 77 -12.37 -3.80 -18.09
C GLU A 77 -12.52 -5.17 -17.42
N ASN A 78 -11.66 -5.50 -16.45
CA ASN A 78 -11.73 -6.76 -15.71
C ASN A 78 -12.97 -6.82 -14.83
N VAL A 79 -13.27 -5.74 -14.11
CA VAL A 79 -14.49 -5.62 -13.30
C VAL A 79 -15.73 -5.77 -14.19
N LYS A 80 -15.78 -5.11 -15.34
CA LYS A 80 -16.91 -5.24 -16.28
C LYS A 80 -17.09 -6.67 -16.81
N LYS A 81 -16.00 -7.41 -17.03
CA LYS A 81 -16.06 -8.81 -17.50
C LYS A 81 -16.62 -9.74 -16.43
N GLN A 82 -16.29 -9.53 -15.17
CA GLN A 82 -16.66 -10.43 -14.07
C GLN A 82 -17.95 -10.01 -13.35
N GLU A 83 -18.15 -8.71 -13.12
CA GLU A 83 -19.30 -8.13 -12.44
C GLU A 83 -20.19 -7.40 -13.47
N LYS A 84 -21.24 -8.09 -13.96
CA LYS A 84 -22.25 -7.50 -14.87
C LYS A 84 -23.12 -6.40 -14.23
N MET A 85 -22.95 -6.12 -12.94
CA MET A 85 -23.77 -5.17 -12.17
C MET A 85 -23.51 -3.69 -12.51
N PHE A 86 -22.36 -3.36 -13.11
CA PHE A 86 -21.97 -1.96 -13.40
C PHE A 86 -22.52 -1.42 -14.73
N ALA A 87 -23.50 -2.07 -15.34
CA ALA A 87 -24.09 -1.63 -16.60
C ALA A 87 -24.85 -0.30 -16.41
N GLY A 88 -24.19 0.82 -16.70
CA GLY A 88 -24.77 2.19 -16.63
C GLY A 88 -23.98 3.18 -15.75
N GLU A 89 -23.13 2.69 -14.84
CA GLU A 89 -22.37 3.53 -13.89
C GLU A 89 -20.86 3.55 -14.19
N GLU A 90 -20.49 3.56 -15.47
CA GLU A 90 -19.09 3.40 -15.88
C GLU A 90 -18.18 4.53 -15.38
N ARG A 91 -18.73 5.76 -15.26
CA ARG A 91 -17.98 6.91 -14.74
C ARG A 91 -17.65 6.72 -13.27
N MET A 92 -18.64 6.33 -12.46
CA MET A 92 -18.44 6.07 -11.03
C MET A 92 -17.48 4.92 -10.79
N LEU A 93 -17.58 3.83 -11.56
CA LEU A 93 -16.64 2.73 -11.49
C LEU A 93 -15.21 3.19 -11.77
N ARG A 94 -15.04 4.05 -12.79
CA ARG A 94 -13.72 4.57 -13.15
C ARG A 94 -13.15 5.47 -12.06
N ASP A 95 -13.94 6.41 -11.57
CA ASP A 95 -13.51 7.34 -10.53
C ASP A 95 -13.15 6.59 -9.23
N LEU A 96 -13.96 5.58 -8.86
CA LEU A 96 -13.71 4.75 -7.70
C LEU A 96 -12.47 3.87 -7.86
N ALA A 97 -12.32 3.21 -9.02
CA ALA A 97 -11.13 2.41 -9.33
C ALA A 97 -9.86 3.25 -9.31
N GLU A 98 -9.92 4.50 -9.81
CA GLU A 98 -8.80 5.42 -9.81
C GLU A 98 -8.39 5.81 -8.39
N VAL A 99 -9.35 6.14 -7.51
CA VAL A 99 -9.07 6.46 -6.10
C VAL A 99 -8.44 5.26 -5.38
N LEU A 100 -9.02 4.07 -5.53
CA LEU A 100 -8.51 2.85 -4.88
C LEU A 100 -7.11 2.49 -5.39
N LEU A 101 -6.88 2.61 -6.70
CA LEU A 101 -5.58 2.38 -7.32
C LEU A 101 -4.51 3.32 -6.76
N TYR A 102 -4.81 4.61 -6.65
CA TYR A 102 -3.86 5.59 -6.11
C TYR A 102 -3.55 5.36 -4.64
N GLN A 103 -4.55 4.96 -3.85
CA GLN A 103 -4.33 4.59 -2.46
C GLN A 103 -3.42 3.38 -2.33
N GLU A 104 -3.61 2.34 -3.13
CA GLU A 104 -2.74 1.16 -3.12
C GLU A 104 -1.32 1.47 -3.56
N ILE A 105 -1.14 2.22 -4.65
CA ILE A 105 0.18 2.65 -5.11
C ILE A 105 0.89 3.47 -4.02
N TYR A 106 0.17 4.40 -3.38
CA TYR A 106 0.74 5.20 -2.30
C TYR A 106 1.19 4.33 -1.13
N ARG A 107 0.37 3.34 -0.73
CA ARG A 107 0.69 2.38 0.32
C ARG A 107 1.95 1.58 -0.03
N ARG A 108 2.02 0.95 -1.21
CA ARG A 108 3.19 0.15 -1.64
C ARG A 108 4.47 0.97 -1.71
N ARG A 109 4.41 2.22 -2.20
CA ARG A 109 5.56 3.13 -2.19
C ARG A 109 5.99 3.48 -0.76
N GLY A 110 5.03 3.68 0.15
CA GLY A 110 5.29 3.88 1.58
C GLY A 110 6.01 2.70 2.21
N GLU A 111 5.53 1.48 1.98
CA GLU A 111 6.16 0.24 2.45
C GLU A 111 7.56 0.06 1.89
N GLN A 112 7.78 0.33 0.59
CA GLN A 112 9.10 0.23 -0.02
C GLN A 112 10.11 1.21 0.62
N ARG A 113 9.67 2.44 0.94
CA ARG A 113 10.50 3.41 1.66
C ARG A 113 10.82 2.94 3.08
N LYS A 114 9.83 2.43 3.82
CA LYS A 114 10.04 1.82 5.15
C LYS A 114 11.07 0.69 5.08
N ARG A 115 10.94 -0.23 4.10
CA ARG A 115 11.90 -1.33 3.88
C ARG A 115 13.31 -0.81 3.60
N LYS A 116 13.46 0.18 2.70
CA LYS A 116 14.77 0.81 2.40
C LYS A 116 15.39 1.45 3.65
N GLN A 117 14.60 2.19 4.43
CA GLN A 117 15.07 2.83 5.68
C GLN A 117 15.57 1.80 6.69
N LYS A 118 14.87 0.66 6.83
CA LYS A 118 15.32 -0.47 7.67
C LYS A 118 16.65 -1.05 7.16
N ILE A 119 16.82 -1.23 5.86
CA ILE A 119 18.10 -1.73 5.31
C ILE A 119 19.26 -0.78 5.66
N TYR A 120 19.07 0.53 5.49
CA TYR A 120 20.09 1.52 5.84
C TYR A 120 20.37 1.57 7.35
N SER A 121 19.35 1.46 8.20
CA SER A 121 19.56 1.43 9.65
C SER A 121 20.32 0.18 10.09
N TYR A 122 20.05 -0.98 9.51
CA TYR A 122 20.79 -2.22 9.76
C TYR A 122 22.25 -2.14 9.28
N CYS A 123 22.50 -1.56 8.10
CA CYS A 123 23.85 -1.38 7.55
C CYS A 123 24.67 -0.33 8.32
N SER A 124 24.02 0.62 8.99
CA SER A 124 24.69 1.63 9.81
C SER A 124 25.14 1.13 11.19
N LEU A 125 24.76 -0.09 11.58
CA LEU A 125 25.22 -0.71 12.83
C LEU A 125 26.65 -1.26 12.66
N PRO A 126 27.57 -0.96 13.59
CA PRO A 126 28.96 -1.43 13.48
C PRO A 126 29.01 -2.96 13.47
N GLY A 127 29.64 -3.54 12.45
CA GLY A 127 29.92 -4.98 12.36
C GLY A 127 28.92 -5.84 11.56
N LYS A 128 27.92 -5.26 10.89
CA LYS A 128 27.00 -6.00 10.00
C LYS A 128 27.24 -5.65 8.53
N SER A 129 27.92 -6.53 7.81
CA SER A 129 28.03 -6.47 6.34
C SER A 129 26.93 -7.33 5.71
N MET A 130 26.33 -6.87 4.60
CA MET A 130 25.44 -7.71 3.81
C MET A 130 26.24 -8.89 3.25
N ILE A 131 25.82 -10.12 3.58
CA ILE A 131 26.22 -11.34 2.87
C ILE A 131 25.31 -11.47 1.65
#